data_AF-A0A6M1XIZ6-F1
#
_entry.id   AF-A0A6M1XIZ6-F1
#
_cell.length_a   1.000
_cell.length_b   1.000
_cell.length_c   1.000
_cell.angle_alpha   90.00
_cell.angle_beta   90.00
_cell.angle_gamma   90.00
#
_symmetry.space_group_name_H-M   'P 1'
#
loop_
_entity.id
_entity.type
_entity.pdbx_description
1 polymer ?
#
loop_
_entity_poly.entity_id
_entity_poly.type
_entity_poly.pdbx_seq_one_letter_code
_entity_poly.pdbx_strand_id
1 'polypeptide(L)'
;YVAEFDLSAIVEAAQKGIVFEAVTKFPAVSRDIALLVKETVTNQELTEVIRSAAGRFLTDIQLFDVYQGENIEKGHKSMAYSLTFVNPEATLTDEEINKAMEKVEKALVENLEASIR
;
A
#
# COMPACT_ATOMS: atom_id res chain seq x y z
N TYR A 1 4.34 2.03 -29.08
CA TYR A 1 5.24 1.65 -27.97
C TYR A 1 5.86 0.30 -28.29
N VAL A 2 7.16 0.11 -28.02
CA VAL A 2 7.90 -1.17 -28.18
C VAL A 2 8.70 -1.38 -26.90
N ALA A 3 8.79 -2.63 -26.42
CA ALA A 3 9.62 -3.03 -25.28
C ALA A 3 10.33 -4.35 -25.61
N GLU A 4 11.56 -4.51 -25.12
CA GLU A 4 12.37 -5.74 -25.22
C GLU A 4 12.69 -6.23 -23.80
N PHE A 5 12.68 -7.54 -23.60
CA PHE A 5 12.93 -8.17 -22.30
C PHE A 5 13.95 -9.30 -22.47
N ASP A 6 14.89 -9.41 -21.53
CA ASP A 6 15.81 -10.55 -21.45
C ASP A 6 15.09 -11.75 -20.83
N LEU A 7 14.77 -12.74 -21.67
CA LEU A 7 14.09 -13.95 -21.23
C LEU A 7 14.95 -14.78 -20.25
N SER A 8 16.27 -14.78 -20.42
CA SER A 8 17.18 -15.57 -19.58
C SER A 8 17.16 -15.03 -18.14
N ALA A 9 17.25 -13.70 -18.01
CA ALA A 9 17.17 -13.02 -16.71
C ALA A 9 15.82 -13.26 -16.01
N ILE A 10 14.71 -13.25 -16.77
CA ILE A 10 13.37 -13.52 -16.22
C ILE A 10 13.27 -14.96 -15.70
N VAL A 11 13.73 -15.94 -16.47
CA VAL A 11 13.65 -17.36 -16.10
C VAL A 11 14.50 -17.65 -14.87
N GLU A 12 15.68 -17.06 -14.76
CA GLU A 12 16.54 -17.17 -13.56
C GLU A 12 15.86 -16.58 -12.32
N ALA A 13 15.27 -15.39 -12.45
CA ALA A 13 14.54 -14.73 -11.35
C ALA A 13 13.24 -15.46 -10.95
N ALA A 14 12.61 -16.19 -11.88
CA ALA A 14 11.36 -16.90 -11.66
C ALA A 14 11.51 -18.18 -10.82
N GLN A 15 12.74 -18.62 -10.53
CA GLN A 15 13.00 -19.79 -9.68
C GLN A 15 12.78 -19.51 -8.18
N LYS A 16 11.56 -19.10 -7.81
CA LYS A 16 11.12 -19.18 -6.41
C LYS A 16 10.57 -20.58 -6.16
N GLY A 17 11.19 -21.30 -5.22
CA GLY A 17 10.61 -22.52 -4.68
C GLY A 17 9.20 -22.24 -4.16
N ILE A 18 8.31 -23.23 -4.26
CA ILE A 18 6.96 -23.12 -3.69
C ILE A 18 7.11 -22.97 -2.17
N VAL A 19 6.86 -21.77 -1.67
CA VAL A 19 6.78 -21.51 -0.23
C VAL A 19 5.36 -21.82 0.20
N PHE A 20 5.20 -22.88 0.99
CA PHE A 20 3.91 -23.19 1.59
C PHE A 20 3.66 -22.22 2.76
N GLU A 21 2.65 -21.39 2.63
CA GLU A 21 2.09 -20.62 3.75
C GLU A 21 0.74 -21.22 4.14
N ALA A 22 0.55 -21.45 5.43
CA ALA A 22 -0.71 -21.96 5.94
C ALA A 22 -1.81 -20.91 5.74
N VAL A 23 -2.96 -21.34 5.22
CA VAL A 23 -4.14 -20.47 5.09
C VAL A 23 -4.57 -20.02 6.48
N THR A 24 -4.61 -18.70 6.70
CA THR A 24 -5.09 -18.14 7.96
C THR A 24 -6.56 -18.49 8.19
N LYS A 25 -6.90 -18.85 9.42
CA LYS A 25 -8.30 -19.09 9.84
C LYS A 25 -8.99 -17.81 10.29
N PHE A 26 -8.24 -16.71 10.42
CA PHE A 26 -8.73 -15.43 10.91
C PHE A 26 -9.14 -14.52 9.74
N PRO A 27 -10.17 -13.70 9.91
CA PRO A 27 -10.65 -12.83 8.84
C PRO A 27 -9.60 -11.76 8.51
N ALA A 28 -9.49 -11.44 7.23
CA ALA A 28 -8.79 -10.26 6.76
C ALA A 28 -9.64 -9.02 6.96
N VAL A 29 -9.01 -7.90 7.32
CA VAL A 29 -9.65 -6.60 7.45
C VAL A 29 -9.02 -5.65 6.45
N SER A 30 -9.82 -5.08 5.56
CA SER A 30 -9.38 -4.04 4.63
C SER A 30 -9.80 -2.65 5.11
N ARG A 31 -8.91 -1.68 4.94
CA ARG A 31 -9.15 -0.25 5.16
C ARG A 31 -8.64 0.55 3.99
N ASP A 32 -9.47 1.47 3.52
CA ASP A 32 -9.11 2.33 2.42
C ASP A 32 -8.61 3.68 2.94
N ILE A 33 -7.68 4.28 2.20
CA ILE A 33 -7.14 5.61 2.47
C ILE A 33 -6.97 6.37 1.16
N ALA A 34 -7.49 7.60 1.13
CA ALA A 34 -7.31 8.52 0.01
C ALA A 34 -6.32 9.63 0.39
N LEU A 35 -5.35 9.86 -0.47
CA LEU A 35 -4.23 10.76 -0.24
C LEU A 35 -4.12 11.76 -1.38
N LEU A 36 -4.08 13.05 -1.04
CA LEU A 36 -3.68 14.10 -1.93
C LEU A 36 -2.17 14.33 -1.78
N VAL A 37 -1.42 14.13 -2.85
CA VAL A 37 0.05 14.24 -2.87
C VAL A 37 0.51 15.06 -4.06
N LYS A 38 1.74 15.59 -3.99
CA LYS A 38 2.39 16.23 -5.15
C LYS A 38 2.51 15.22 -6.30
N GLU A 39 2.37 15.70 -7.52
CA GLU A 39 2.45 14.88 -8.73
C GLU A 39 3.78 14.12 -8.87
N THR A 40 4.86 14.70 -8.33
CA THR A 40 6.20 14.13 -8.30
C THR A 40 6.34 12.91 -7.40
N VAL A 41 5.44 12.72 -6.42
CA VAL A 41 5.49 11.58 -5.50
C VAL A 41 5.11 10.31 -6.25
N THR A 42 5.99 9.32 -6.21
CA THR A 42 5.77 8.04 -6.87
C THR A 42 4.90 7.11 -6.02
N ASN A 43 4.24 6.15 -6.68
CA ASN A 43 3.55 5.06 -5.98
C ASN A 43 4.50 4.26 -5.08
N GLN A 44 5.76 4.11 -5.50
CA GLN A 44 6.75 3.37 -4.73
C GLN A 44 7.05 4.05 -3.39
N GLU A 45 7.31 5.36 -3.39
CA GLU A 45 7.55 6.12 -2.17
C GLU A 45 6.38 6.00 -1.18
N LEU A 46 5.14 6.14 -1.68
CA LEU A 46 3.93 5.94 -0.86
C LEU A 46 3.86 4.53 -0.27
N THR A 47 4.04 3.52 -1.11
CA THR A 47 3.95 2.12 -0.69
C THR A 47 5.03 1.78 0.34
N GLU A 48 6.26 2.29 0.19
CA GLU A 48 7.36 2.08 1.14
C GLU A 48 7.07 2.71 2.51
N VAL A 49 6.57 3.95 2.52
CA VAL A 49 6.17 4.62 3.77
C VAL A 49 5.05 3.85 4.46
N ILE A 50 4.03 3.43 3.70
CA ILE A 50 2.92 2.66 4.25
C ILE A 50 3.40 1.32 4.83
N ARG A 51 4.21 0.54 4.10
CA ARG A 51 4.74 -0.74 4.62
C ARG A 51 5.54 -0.55 5.90
N SER A 52 6.31 0.53 5.98
CA SER A 52 7.15 0.82 7.14
C SER A 52 6.32 1.22 8.37
N ALA A 53 5.18 1.91 8.17
CA ALA A 53 4.35 2.46 9.25
C ALA A 53 3.19 1.56 9.70
N ALA A 54 2.60 0.77 8.78
CA ALA A 54 1.40 -0.04 9.04
C ALA A 54 1.62 -1.20 10.01
N GLY A 55 2.88 -1.59 10.23
CA GLY A 55 3.26 -2.65 11.14
C GLY A 55 3.11 -4.06 10.56
N ARG A 56 3.33 -5.07 11.40
CA ARG A 56 3.53 -6.46 10.99
C ARG A 56 2.32 -7.19 10.42
N PHE A 57 1.12 -6.67 10.63
CA PHE A 57 -0.12 -7.34 10.20
C PHE A 57 -0.57 -6.89 8.82
N LEU A 58 0.06 -5.87 8.24
CA LEU A 58 -0.20 -5.47 6.86
C LEU A 58 0.32 -6.56 5.93
N THR A 59 -0.58 -7.14 5.13
CA THR A 59 -0.29 -8.21 4.19
C THR A 59 -0.31 -7.74 2.75
N ASP A 60 -1.15 -6.76 2.43
CA ASP A 60 -1.29 -6.26 1.07
C ASP A 60 -1.58 -4.75 1.02
N ILE A 61 -1.09 -4.12 -0.05
CA ILE A 61 -1.33 -2.72 -0.38
C ILE A 61 -1.72 -2.66 -1.85
N GLN A 62 -2.93 -2.18 -2.13
CA GLN A 62 -3.42 -2.07 -3.50
C GLN A 62 -3.82 -0.63 -3.82
N LEU A 63 -3.13 -0.03 -4.80
CA LEU A 63 -3.59 1.21 -5.43
C LEU A 63 -4.79 0.89 -6.33
N PHE A 64 -5.94 1.52 -6.09
CA PHE A 64 -7.15 1.27 -6.87
C PHE A 64 -7.72 2.51 -7.56
N ASP A 65 -7.34 3.72 -7.13
CA ASP A 65 -7.77 4.95 -7.77
C ASP A 65 -6.62 5.97 -7.86
N VAL A 66 -6.52 6.63 -9.01
CA VAL A 66 -5.63 7.76 -9.25
C VAL A 66 -6.42 8.82 -10.00
N TYR A 67 -6.64 9.96 -9.34
CA TYR A 67 -7.38 11.06 -9.90
C TYR A 67 -6.51 12.32 -10.00
N GLN A 68 -6.41 12.85 -11.22
CA GLN A 68 -5.74 14.10 -11.55
C GLN A 68 -6.67 14.89 -12.48
N GLY A 69 -7.54 15.70 -11.90
CA GLY A 69 -8.56 16.45 -12.65
C GLY A 69 -8.80 17.84 -12.06
N GLU A 70 -9.79 18.55 -12.60
CA GLU A 70 -10.06 19.96 -12.30
C GLU A 70 -10.37 20.23 -10.81
N ASN A 71 -10.83 19.22 -10.07
CA ASN A 71 -11.13 19.32 -8.62
C ASN A 71 -9.90 19.08 -7.71
N ILE A 72 -8.70 18.99 -8.30
CA ILE A 72 -7.43 18.84 -7.58
C ILE A 72 -6.56 20.07 -7.81
N GLU A 73 -5.86 20.50 -6.76
CA GLU A 73 -4.89 21.59 -6.87
C GLU A 73 -3.84 21.27 -7.94
N LYS A 74 -3.45 22.28 -8.74
CA LYS A 74 -2.43 22.09 -9.77
C LYS A 74 -1.13 21.58 -9.14
N GLY A 75 -0.50 20.60 -9.80
CA GLY A 75 0.70 19.95 -9.30
C GLY A 75 0.45 18.88 -8.23
N HIS A 76 -0.81 18.53 -7.96
CA HIS A 76 -1.19 17.43 -7.09
C HIS A 76 -2.01 16.36 -7.82
N LYS A 77 -2.08 15.17 -7.22
CA LYS A 77 -2.91 14.05 -7.61
C LYS A 77 -3.48 13.37 -6.37
N SER A 78 -4.69 12.84 -6.50
CA SER A 78 -5.32 12.00 -5.48
C SER A 78 -5.00 10.54 -5.78
N MET A 79 -4.59 9.78 -4.78
CA MET A 79 -4.31 8.36 -4.88
C MET A 79 -5.03 7.63 -3.74
N ALA A 80 -5.82 6.60 -4.07
CA ALA A 80 -6.54 5.81 -3.09
C ALA A 80 -6.00 4.38 -3.02
N TYR A 81 -5.75 3.93 -1.80
CA TYR A 81 -5.18 2.62 -1.51
C TYR A 81 -6.12 1.81 -0.63
N SER A 82 -6.18 0.50 -0.87
CA SER A 82 -6.76 -0.47 0.03
C SER A 82 -5.65 -1.23 0.75
N LEU A 83 -5.73 -1.26 2.07
CA LEU A 83 -4.75 -1.86 2.97
C LEU A 83 -5.36 -3.07 3.64
N THR A 84 -4.78 -4.25 3.41
CA THR A 84 -5.30 -5.50 3.95
C THR A 84 -4.45 -5.97 5.12
N PHE A 85 -5.11 -6.12 6.27
CA PHE A 85 -4.49 -6.56 7.52
C PHE A 85 -4.98 -7.95 7.90
N VAL A 86 -4.05 -8.81 8.31
CA VAL A 86 -4.34 -10.16 8.79
C VAL A 86 -3.41 -10.48 9.95
N ASN A 87 -3.98 -11.00 11.03
CA ASN A 87 -3.23 -11.62 12.11
C ASN A 87 -3.45 -13.14 12.05
N PRO A 88 -2.39 -13.96 11.89
CA PRO A 88 -2.51 -15.41 11.81
C PRO A 88 -2.80 -16.09 13.17
N GLU A 89 -2.76 -15.34 14.28
CA GLU A 89 -2.94 -15.86 15.64
C GLU A 89 -4.26 -15.46 16.29
N ALA A 90 -4.88 -14.35 15.87
CA ALA A 90 -6.11 -13.82 16.44
C ALA A 90 -6.89 -12.93 15.45
N THR A 91 -8.17 -12.70 15.71
CA THR A 91 -8.95 -11.69 14.98
C THR A 91 -8.48 -10.29 15.39
N LEU A 92 -8.17 -9.46 14.40
CA LEU A 92 -7.80 -8.06 14.64
C LEU A 92 -9.01 -7.27 15.13
N THR A 93 -8.80 -6.46 16.15
CA THR A 93 -9.81 -5.53 16.65
C THR A 93 -9.79 -4.23 15.85
N ASP A 94 -10.93 -3.53 15.80
CA ASP A 94 -10.99 -2.21 15.15
C ASP A 94 -10.00 -1.22 15.77
N GLU A 95 -9.74 -1.31 17.07
CA GLU A 95 -8.77 -0.45 17.76
C GLU A 95 -7.33 -0.68 17.30
N GLU A 96 -6.94 -1.93 17.05
CA GLU A 96 -5.61 -2.27 16.52
C GLU A 96 -5.43 -1.75 15.10
N ILE A 97 -6.46 -1.90 14.27
CA ILE A 97 -6.47 -1.41 12.89
C ILE A 97 -6.41 0.12 12.87
N ASN A 98 -7.23 0.80 13.67
CA ASN A 98 -7.24 2.26 13.73
C ASN A 98 -5.88 2.81 14.18
N LYS A 99 -5.22 2.18 15.16
CA LYS A 99 -3.86 2.56 15.57
C LYS A 99 -2.83 2.34 14.47
N ALA A 100 -2.98 1.31 13.64
CA ALA A 100 -2.11 1.09 12.48
C ALA A 100 -2.34 2.17 11.41
N MET A 101 -3.61 2.48 11.12
CA MET A 101 -4.00 3.53 10.17
C MET A 101 -3.51 4.90 10.61
N GLU A 102 -3.69 5.30 11.88
CA GLU A 102 -3.19 6.56 12.42
C GLU A 102 -1.67 6.70 12.27
N LYS A 103 -0.92 5.60 12.44
CA LYS A 103 0.54 5.61 12.23
C LYS A 103 0.90 5.80 10.76
N VAL A 104 0.17 5.14 9.86
CA VAL A 104 0.36 5.28 8.41
C VAL A 104 0.06 6.71 7.99
N GLU A 105 -1.10 7.23 8.38
CA GLU A 105 -1.52 8.61 8.15
C GLU A 105 -0.47 9.61 8.61
N LYS A 106 -0.01 9.48 9.86
CA LYS A 106 1.02 10.36 10.41
C LYS A 106 2.33 10.27 9.63
N ALA A 107 2.79 9.07 9.30
CA ALA A 107 4.03 8.87 8.54
C ALA A 107 3.94 9.46 7.12
N LEU A 108 2.77 9.38 6.48
CA LEU A 108 2.53 9.95 5.15
C LEU A 108 2.53 11.48 5.17
N VAL A 109 1.92 12.08 6.20
CA VAL A 109 1.94 13.53 6.42
C VAL A 109 3.37 14.02 6.68
N GLU A 110 4.12 13.32 7.54
CA GLU A 110 5.48 13.72 7.94
C GLU A 110 6.53 13.53 6.83
N ASN A 111 6.46 12.45 6.06
CA ASN A 111 7.50 12.13 5.06
C ASN A 111 7.20 12.70 3.66
N LEU A 112 5.92 12.81 3.29
CA LEU A 112 5.51 13.11 1.92
C LEU A 112 4.61 14.35 1.81
N GLU A 113 4.38 15.07 2.92
CA GLU A 113 3.44 16.20 3.01
C GLU A 113 2.05 15.83 2.45
N ALA A 114 1.66 14.56 2.59
CA ALA A 114 0.39 14.06 2.08
C ALA A 114 -0.77 14.65 2.88
N SER A 115 -1.87 14.97 2.22
CA SER A 115 -3.13 15.38 2.86
C SER A 115 -4.16 14.26 2.72
N ILE A 116 -4.71 13.81 3.84
CA ILE A 116 -5.72 12.74 3.90
C ILE A 116 -7.08 13.33 3.50
N ARG A 117 -7.82 12.62 2.65
CA ARG A 117 -9.14 13.02 2.14
C ARG A 117 -10.27 12.14 2.63
#